data_AF-T2J7B2-F1
#
_entry.id   AF-T2J7B2-F1
#
_cell.length_a   1.000
_cell.length_b   1.000
_cell.length_c   1.000
_cell.angle_alpha   90.00
_cell.angle_beta   90.00
_cell.angle_gamma   90.00
#
_symmetry.space_group_name_H-M   'P 1'
#
loop_
_entity.id
_entity.type
_entity.pdbx_description
1 polymer ?
#
loop_
_entity_poly.entity_id
_entity_poly.type
_entity_poly.pdbx_seq_one_letter_code
_entity_poly.pdbx_strand_id
1 'polypeptide(L)'
;MLLGFKTQLKLNQTQRQQLARHAGVARHAYNWGNDLCLAILDHNKNCSDSEKIKFPTAIDLHKWLNKLVKPQNEWYYDVSKCAPQFALRHLAFAWRDCFNKRKKTTIQEERT
;
A
#
# COMPACT_ATOMS: atom_id res chain seq x y z
N MET A 1 27.98 -3.19 -15.26
CA MET A 1 26.97 -3.95 -16.01
C MET A 1 26.22 -4.83 -15.00
N LEU A 2 24.95 -4.53 -14.70
CA LEU A 2 24.13 -5.41 -13.86
C LEU A 2 23.53 -6.50 -14.76
N LEU A 3 24.08 -7.73 -14.70
CA LEU A 3 23.42 -8.89 -15.29
C LEU A 3 22.19 -9.24 -14.42
N GLY A 4 21.00 -8.92 -14.92
CA GLY A 4 19.75 -9.37 -14.32
C GLY A 4 19.43 -10.80 -14.74
N PHE A 5 19.29 -11.72 -13.79
CA PHE A 5 18.79 -13.06 -14.05
C PHE A 5 17.25 -13.05 -14.03
N LYS A 6 16.62 -13.44 -15.14
CA LYS A 6 15.17 -13.62 -15.18
C LYS A 6 14.79 -14.92 -14.50
N THR A 7 14.24 -14.83 -13.30
CA THR A 7 13.78 -16.00 -12.53
C THR A 7 12.25 -16.02 -12.42
N GLN A 8 11.67 -17.22 -12.40
CA GLN A 8 10.22 -17.42 -12.24
C GLN A 8 9.95 -18.54 -11.23
N LEU A 9 8.94 -18.35 -10.39
CA LEU A 9 8.45 -19.41 -9.51
C LEU A 9 7.59 -20.42 -10.27
N LYS A 10 7.94 -21.71 -10.20
CA LYS A 10 7.10 -22.82 -10.66
C LYS A 10 6.19 -23.27 -9.52
N LEU A 11 4.91 -22.93 -9.63
CA LEU A 11 3.94 -23.10 -8.54
C LEU A 11 2.92 -24.18 -8.85
N ASN A 12 2.53 -24.95 -7.83
CA ASN A 12 1.37 -25.82 -7.90
C ASN A 12 0.05 -25.01 -7.72
N GLN A 13 -1.10 -25.67 -7.87
CA GLN A 13 -2.40 -25.01 -7.81
C GLN A 13 -2.65 -24.33 -6.47
N THR A 14 -2.33 -24.99 -5.35
CA THR A 14 -2.49 -24.44 -4.00
C THR A 14 -1.67 -23.18 -3.78
N GLN A 15 -0.39 -23.19 -4.18
CA GLN A 15 0.50 -22.04 -4.06
C GLN A 15 0.04 -20.85 -4.92
N ARG A 16 -0.49 -21.11 -6.12
CA ARG A 16 -1.06 -20.05 -6.97
C ARG A 16 -2.26 -19.39 -6.30
N GLN A 17 -3.16 -20.19 -5.74
CA GLN A 17 -4.31 -19.67 -5.00
C GLN A 17 -3.88 -18.87 -3.78
N GLN A 18 -2.90 -19.37 -3.01
CA GLN A 18 -2.37 -18.65 -1.85
C GLN A 18 -1.76 -17.29 -2.25
N LEU A 19 -0.93 -17.24 -3.29
CA LEU A 19 -0.37 -15.98 -3.78
C LEU A 19 -1.46 -15.01 -4.25
N ALA A 20 -2.47 -15.50 -4.98
CA ALA A 20 -3.59 -14.68 -5.42
C ALA A 20 -4.36 -14.09 -4.23
N ARG A 21 -4.61 -14.88 -3.18
CA ARG A 21 -5.24 -14.40 -1.94
C ARG A 21 -4.39 -13.33 -1.26
N HIS A 22 -3.08 -13.55 -1.11
CA HIS A 22 -2.17 -12.57 -0.51
C HIS A 22 -2.14 -11.26 -1.30
N ALA A 23 -2.06 -11.35 -2.64
CA ALA A 23 -2.09 -10.20 -3.52
C ALA A 23 -3.43 -9.45 -3.44
N GLY A 24 -4.54 -10.19 -3.38
CA GLY A 24 -5.89 -9.64 -3.21
C GLY A 24 -6.01 -8.86 -1.89
N VAL A 25 -5.57 -9.44 -0.78
CA VAL A 25 -5.59 -8.79 0.54
C VAL A 25 -4.70 -7.54 0.58
N ALA A 26 -3.50 -7.64 0.02
CA ALA A 26 -2.58 -6.50 -0.07
C ALA A 26 -3.20 -5.36 -0.88
N ARG A 27 -3.82 -5.67 -2.04
CA ARG A 27 -4.49 -4.69 -2.89
C ARG A 27 -5.67 -4.03 -2.19
N HIS A 28 -6.53 -4.82 -1.54
CA HIS A 28 -7.68 -4.29 -0.81
C HIS A 28 -7.25 -3.37 0.35
N ALA A 29 -6.26 -3.80 1.14
CA ALA A 29 -5.70 -2.98 2.22
C ALA A 29 -5.10 -1.66 1.70
N TYR A 30 -4.37 -1.71 0.59
CA TYR A 30 -3.80 -0.51 -0.05
C TYR A 30 -4.90 0.45 -0.49
N ASN A 31 -5.90 -0.04 -1.22
CA ASN A 31 -7.00 0.79 -1.73
C ASN A 31 -7.76 1.45 -0.59
N TRP A 32 -8.17 0.67 0.42
CA TRP A 32 -8.86 1.19 1.59
C TRP A 32 -8.05 2.28 2.31
N GLY A 33 -6.75 2.05 2.52
CA GLY A 33 -5.89 3.06 3.15
C GLY A 33 -5.71 4.29 2.27
N ASN A 34 -5.65 4.11 0.95
CA ASN A 34 -5.50 5.20 0.00
C ASN A 34 -6.76 6.08 -0.06
N ASP A 35 -7.94 5.48 0.01
CA ASP A 35 -9.21 6.21 0.07
C ASP A 35 -9.29 7.11 1.31
N LEU A 36 -8.81 6.64 2.46
CA LEU A 36 -8.66 7.46 3.67
C LEU A 36 -7.70 8.64 3.45
N CYS A 37 -6.54 8.38 2.87
CA CYS A 37 -5.56 9.43 2.56
C CYS A 37 -6.12 10.47 1.56
N LEU A 38 -6.90 10.03 0.57
CA LEU A 38 -7.57 10.91 -0.38
C LEU A 38 -8.64 11.77 0.30
N ALA A 39 -9.43 11.19 1.21
CA ALA A 39 -10.40 11.96 1.98
C ALA A 39 -9.73 13.02 2.87
N ILE A 40 -8.60 12.68 3.50
CA ILE A 40 -7.78 13.65 4.26
C ILE A 40 -7.23 14.74 3.35
N LEU A 41 -6.75 14.37 2.15
CA LEU A 41 -6.26 15.35 1.18
C LEU A 41 -7.36 16.34 0.78
N ASP A 42 -8.57 15.84 0.51
CA ASP A 42 -9.70 16.66 0.11
C ASP A 42 -10.15 17.60 1.23
N HIS A 43 -10.27 17.09 2.46
CA HIS A 43 -10.53 17.90 3.65
C HIS A 43 -9.49 19.02 3.80
N ASN A 44 -8.20 18.67 3.72
CA ASN A 44 -7.09 19.61 3.91
C ASN A 44 -6.95 20.67 2.81
N LYS A 45 -7.58 20.47 1.64
CA LYS A 45 -7.63 21.47 0.57
C LYS A 45 -8.63 22.60 0.89
N ASN A 46 -9.69 22.26 1.63
CA ASN A 46 -10.83 23.15 1.86
C ASN A 46 -10.84 23.80 3.26
N CYS A 47 -9.94 23.39 4.16
CA CYS A 47 -9.86 23.93 5.52
C CYS A 47 -8.69 24.93 5.72
N SER A 48 -8.74 25.70 6.80
CA SER A 48 -7.60 26.56 7.18
C SER A 48 -6.42 25.74 7.70
N ASP A 49 -5.23 26.33 7.74
CA ASP A 49 -4.00 25.65 8.18
C ASP A 49 -4.09 25.06 9.60
N SER A 50 -4.85 25.71 10.48
CA SER A 50 -5.12 25.27 11.85
C SER A 50 -5.97 23.99 11.94
N GLU A 51 -6.74 23.67 10.90
CA GLU A 51 -7.70 22.57 10.86
C GLU A 51 -7.17 21.37 10.07
N LYS A 52 -5.96 21.48 9.50
CA LYS A 52 -5.38 20.42 8.66
C LYS A 52 -5.11 19.16 9.46
N ILE A 53 -5.61 18.06 8.94
CA ILE A 53 -5.42 16.72 9.49
C ILE A 53 -4.07 16.18 8.99
N LYS A 54 -3.25 15.66 9.91
CA LYS A 54 -1.99 15.00 9.53
C LYS A 54 -2.28 13.68 8.83
N PHE A 55 -1.51 13.39 7.78
CA PHE A 55 -1.57 12.08 7.13
C PHE A 55 -1.15 10.98 8.12
N PRO A 56 -1.83 9.82 8.09
CA PRO A 56 -1.59 8.74 9.04
C PRO A 56 -0.25 8.04 8.77
N THR A 57 0.38 7.53 9.83
CA THR A 57 1.56 6.68 9.69
C THR A 57 1.14 5.26 9.28
N ALA A 58 2.11 4.46 8.83
CA ALA A 58 1.88 3.04 8.54
C ALA A 58 1.33 2.27 9.77
N ILE A 59 1.70 2.69 10.99
CA ILE A 59 1.24 2.06 12.24
C ILE A 59 -0.24 2.42 12.48
N ASP A 60 -0.62 3.68 12.27
CA ASP A 60 -1.99 4.14 12.44
C ASP A 60 -2.93 3.42 11.48
N LEU A 61 -2.57 3.39 10.20
CA LEU A 61 -3.32 2.65 9.17
C LEU A 61 -3.50 1.18 9.54
N HIS A 62 -2.46 0.52 10.06
CA HIS A 62 -2.55 -0.89 10.45
C HIS A 62 -3.47 -1.08 11.66
N LYS A 63 -3.42 -0.20 12.67
CA LYS A 63 -4.32 -0.25 13.82
C LYS A 63 -5.77 -0.09 13.39
N TRP A 64 -6.05 0.88 12.52
CA TRP A 64 -7.39 1.13 12.00
C TRP A 64 -7.90 -0.02 11.13
N LEU A 65 -7.06 -0.56 10.24
CA LEU A 65 -7.43 -1.70 9.41
C LEU A 65 -7.82 -2.91 10.26
N ASN A 66 -7.03 -3.22 11.30
CA ASN A 66 -7.33 -4.33 12.21
C ASN A 66 -8.62 -4.12 13.01
N LYS A 67 -8.97 -2.87 13.33
CA LYS A 67 -10.18 -2.56 14.10
C LYS A 67 -11.44 -2.49 13.22
N LEU A 68 -11.34 -1.93 12.02
CA LEU A 68 -12.49 -1.57 11.20
C LEU A 68 -12.74 -2.56 10.07
N VAL A 69 -11.70 -2.96 9.34
CA VAL A 69 -11.85 -3.73 8.09
C VAL A 69 -11.74 -5.23 8.37
N LYS A 70 -10.72 -5.63 9.14
CA LYS A 70 -10.40 -7.03 9.36
C LYS A 70 -11.55 -7.85 9.97
N PRO A 71 -12.31 -7.35 10.96
CA PRO A 71 -13.45 -8.09 11.52
C PRO A 71 -14.62 -8.26 10.54
N GLN A 72 -14.74 -7.38 9.55
CA GLN A 72 -15.80 -7.44 8.54
C GLN A 72 -15.42 -8.32 7.33
N ASN A 73 -14.16 -8.75 7.25
CA ASN A 73 -13.60 -9.43 6.09
C ASN A 73 -12.81 -10.66 6.54
N GLU A 74 -13.49 -11.77 6.80
CA GLU A 74 -12.90 -12.99 7.35
C GLU A 74 -11.74 -13.54 6.51
N TRP A 75 -11.73 -13.32 5.20
CA TRP A 75 -10.66 -13.72 4.30
C TRP A 75 -9.30 -13.04 4.57
N TYR A 76 -9.25 -12.00 5.41
CA TYR A 76 -7.98 -11.46 5.93
C TYR A 76 -7.23 -12.43 6.84
N TYR A 77 -7.93 -13.38 7.46
CA TYR A 77 -7.33 -14.40 8.34
C TYR A 77 -6.71 -15.56 7.54
N ASP A 78 -7.05 -15.70 6.26
CA ASP A 78 -6.53 -16.75 5.36
C ASP A 78 -5.11 -16.45 4.84
N VAL A 79 -4.58 -15.26 5.13
CA VAL A 79 -3.27 -14.82 4.65
C VAL A 79 -2.40 -14.33 5.79
N SER A 80 -1.10 -14.26 5.53
CA SER A 80 -0.15 -13.68 6.49
C SER A 80 -0.48 -12.22 6.78
N LYS A 81 -0.38 -11.83 8.07
CA LYS A 81 -0.47 -10.43 8.53
C LYS A 81 0.44 -9.47 7.74
N CYS A 82 1.54 -10.00 7.19
CA CYS A 82 2.51 -9.21 6.42
C CYS A 82 1.90 -8.65 5.12
N ALA A 83 0.98 -9.37 4.47
CA ALA A 83 0.39 -8.92 3.20
C ALA A 83 -0.27 -7.54 3.31
N PRO A 84 -1.23 -7.31 4.21
CA PRO A 84 -1.80 -5.97 4.39
C PRO A 84 -0.84 -4.99 5.08
N GLN A 85 0.00 -5.44 6.02
CA GLN A 85 0.91 -4.55 6.76
C GLN A 85 1.96 -3.90 5.84
N PHE A 86 2.56 -4.66 4.93
CA PHE A 86 3.51 -4.12 3.96
C PHE A 86 2.82 -3.24 2.92
N ALA A 87 1.62 -3.60 2.47
CA ALA A 87 0.84 -2.76 1.57
C ALA A 87 0.60 -1.35 2.14
N LEU A 88 0.15 -1.27 3.40
CA LEU A 88 -0.07 0.01 4.10
C LEU A 88 1.25 0.77 4.37
N ARG A 89 2.35 0.06 4.65
CA ARG A 89 3.67 0.68 4.79
C ARG A 89 4.12 1.33 3.48
N HIS A 90 3.98 0.64 2.36
CA HIS A 90 4.31 1.18 1.05
C HIS A 90 3.42 2.38 0.68
N LEU A 91 2.13 2.32 1.02
CA LEU A 91 1.21 3.46 0.88
C LEU A 91 1.69 4.69 1.67
N ALA A 92 1.98 4.53 2.97
CA ALA A 92 2.43 5.63 3.82
C ALA A 92 3.74 6.25 3.30
N PHE A 93 4.68 5.43 2.81
CA PHE A 93 5.90 5.92 2.18
C PHE A 93 5.63 6.65 0.86
N ALA A 94 4.72 6.15 0.02
CA ALA A 94 4.37 6.81 -1.23
C ALA A 94 3.78 8.21 -0.99
N TRP A 95 2.86 8.36 -0.03
CA TRP A 95 2.30 9.66 0.34
C TRP A 95 3.34 10.60 0.94
N ARG A 96 4.18 10.10 1.86
CA ARG A 96 5.29 10.88 2.41
C ARG A 96 6.23 11.38 1.32
N ASP A 97 6.58 10.53 0.36
CA ASP A 97 7.49 10.88 -0.73
C ASP A 97 6.84 11.86 -1.72
N CYS A 98 5.53 11.74 -1.96
CA CYS A 98 4.74 12.68 -2.76
C CYS A 98 4.85 14.11 -2.22
N PHE A 99 4.67 14.31 -0.91
CA PHE A 99 4.77 15.64 -0.30
C PHE A 99 6.20 16.15 -0.18
N ASN A 100 7.19 15.25 -0.08
CA ASN A 100 8.59 15.63 0.08
C ASN A 100 9.28 16.08 -1.22
N LYS A 101 8.63 16.04 -2.39
CA LYS A 101 9.19 16.39 -3.72
C LYS A 101 10.53 15.69 -4.06
N ARG A 102 10.84 14.54 -3.46
CA ARG A 102 12.19 13.93 -3.51
C ARG A 102 12.50 13.13 -4.78
N LYS A 103 11.56 12.94 -5.71
CA LYS A 103 11.82 12.18 -6.94
C LYS A 103 12.05 13.11 -8.13
N LYS A 104 13.32 13.47 -8.39
CA LYS A 104 13.77 13.66 -9.77
C LYS A 104 13.74 12.27 -10.43
N THR A 105 12.73 12.00 -11.23
CA THR A 105 12.70 10.80 -12.06
C THR A 105 13.79 10.94 -13.11
N THR A 106 14.95 10.34 -12.91
CA THR A 106 15.89 10.09 -14.01
C THR A 106 15.27 8.98 -14.85
N ILE A 107 14.46 9.35 -15.83
CA ILE A 107 14.05 8.43 -16.90
C ILE A 107 15.34 8.19 -17.69
N GLN A 108 15.99 7.04 -17.48
CA GLN A 108 16.94 6.56 -18.48
C GLN A 108 16.08 6.02 -19.62
N GLU A 109 15.94 6.81 -20.67
CA GLU A 109 15.42 6.33 -21.95
C GLU A 109 16.34 5.20 -22.41
N GLU A 110 15.88 3.95 -22.26
CA GLU A 110 16.48 2.81 -22.93
C GLU A 110 16.32 3.03 -24.44
N ARG A 111 17.40 3.47 -25.09
CA ARG A 111 17.52 3.44 -26.56
C ARG A 111 17.50 1.97 -26.99
N THR A 112 16.45 1.62 -27.73
CA THR A 112 16.35 0.42 -28.58
C THR A 112 17.54 0.27 -29.50
#